data_AF-A0A382D8Y9-F1
#
_entry.id   AF-A0A382D8Y9-F1
#
_cell.length_a   1.000
_cell.length_b   1.000
_cell.length_c   1.000
_cell.angle_alpha   90.00
_cell.angle_beta   90.00
_cell.angle_gamma   90.00
#
_symmetry.space_group_name_H-M   'P 1'
#
loop_
_entity.id
_entity.type
_entity.pdbx_description
1 polymer ?
#
loop_
_entity_poly.entity_id
_entity_poly.type
_entity_poly.pdbx_seq_one_letter_code
_entity_poly.pdbx_strand_id
1 'polypeptide(L)'
;MLTSLNIKNPGLRTLPPGVERYYVRGGGLSVIEVLPEDKIEIVNDEGKQTCEIVVFNSKGKSDLSILNLKENSNANFSKKTISQDEKISKLFKRKKFDLDKAKSSIIFDEDCVMGEKITLQSKDKCTVMLAAPGEAMNIHEQNPPTDLT
;
A
#
# COMPACT_ATOMS: atom_id res chain seq x y z
N MET A 1 18.91 -5.42 -18.24
CA MET A 1 17.70 -4.82 -18.82
C MET A 1 17.00 -5.89 -19.67
N LEU A 2 15.80 -6.34 -19.30
CA LEU A 2 15.02 -7.21 -20.17
C LEU A 2 14.38 -6.32 -21.25
N THR A 3 14.70 -6.55 -22.51
CA THR A 3 14.04 -5.90 -23.65
C THR A 3 12.93 -6.82 -24.19
N SER A 4 12.01 -6.28 -24.99
CA SER A 4 10.97 -7.07 -25.65
C SER A 4 11.53 -8.21 -26.53
N LEU A 5 12.78 -8.08 -26.99
CA LEU A 5 13.52 -9.12 -27.72
C LEU A 5 13.80 -10.38 -26.88
N ASN A 6 13.76 -10.28 -25.55
CA ASN A 6 13.95 -11.42 -24.64
C ASN A 6 12.63 -12.13 -24.28
N ILE A 7 11.48 -11.58 -24.69
CA ILE A 7 10.17 -12.16 -24.40
C ILE A 7 9.86 -13.22 -25.45
N LYS A 8 10.18 -14.48 -25.14
CA LYS A 8 9.93 -15.61 -26.06
C LYS A 8 8.44 -15.92 -26.22
N ASN A 9 7.64 -15.72 -25.18
CA ASN A 9 6.20 -16.00 -25.22
C ASN A 9 5.41 -14.84 -24.59
N PRO A 10 5.07 -13.80 -25.37
CA PRO A 10 4.23 -12.71 -24.90
C PRO A 10 2.83 -13.23 -24.55
N GLY A 11 2.24 -12.72 -23.46
CA GLY A 11 0.90 -13.11 -23.00
C GLY A 11 0.84 -14.33 -22.08
N LEU A 12 1.95 -15.03 -21.84
CA LEU A 12 2.04 -16.04 -20.78
C LEU A 12 1.95 -15.37 -19.41
N ARG A 13 1.14 -15.92 -18.50
CA ARG A 13 1.07 -15.46 -17.11
C ARG A 13 2.47 -15.58 -16.49
N THR A 14 3.09 -14.44 -16.22
CA THR A 14 4.41 -14.37 -15.56
C THR A 14 4.31 -14.64 -14.06
N LEU A 15 3.13 -14.44 -13.48
CA LEU A 15 2.86 -14.70 -12.07
C LEU A 15 2.40 -16.16 -11.86
N PRO A 16 2.87 -16.82 -10.78
CA PRO A 16 2.34 -18.11 -10.37
C PRO A 16 0.81 -18.06 -10.13
N PRO A 17 0.12 -19.20 -10.24
CA PRO A 17 -1.29 -19.28 -9.85
C PRO A 17 -1.50 -18.80 -8.41
N GLY A 18 -2.53 -17.98 -8.18
CA GLY A 18 -2.84 -17.40 -6.88
C GLY A 18 -1.99 -16.19 -6.48
N VAL A 19 -1.09 -15.72 -7.35
CA VAL A 19 -0.33 -14.49 -7.13
C VAL A 19 -0.93 -13.35 -7.93
N GLU A 20 -1.23 -12.26 -7.24
CA GLU A 20 -1.71 -11.00 -7.81
C GLU A 20 -0.66 -9.92 -7.58
N ARG A 21 -0.63 -8.94 -8.48
CA ARG A 21 0.25 -7.77 -8.37
C ARG A 21 -0.59 -6.52 -8.47
N TYR A 22 -0.35 -5.61 -7.54
CA TYR A 22 -0.99 -4.31 -7.46
C TYR A 22 0.07 -3.22 -7.58
N TYR A 23 -0.36 -2.01 -7.93
CA TYR A 23 0.47 -0.82 -7.82
C TYR A 23 -0.14 0.09 -6.78
N VAL A 24 0.69 0.67 -5.93
CA VAL A 24 0.35 1.85 -5.15
C VAL A 24 0.98 3.02 -5.87
N ARG A 25 0.16 3.84 -6.53
CA ARG A 25 0.69 4.99 -7.27
C ARG A 25 1.32 5.99 -6.30
N GLY A 26 2.43 6.60 -6.69
CA GLY A 26 3.03 7.71 -5.96
C GLY A 26 2.01 8.83 -5.73
N GLY A 27 1.88 9.28 -4.48
CA GLY A 27 0.85 10.24 -4.07
C GLY A 27 -0.57 9.65 -4.06
N GLY A 28 -0.70 8.33 -4.09
CA GLY A 28 -1.97 7.61 -4.15
C GLY A 28 -2.13 6.54 -3.07
N LEU A 29 -3.23 5.80 -3.18
CA LEU A 29 -3.57 4.68 -2.31
C LEU A 29 -4.16 3.52 -3.10
N SER A 30 -3.95 2.32 -2.59
CA SER A 30 -4.57 1.08 -3.07
C SER A 30 -5.17 0.33 -1.89
N VAL A 31 -6.35 -0.26 -2.11
CA VAL A 31 -7.11 -0.97 -1.07
C VAL A 31 -7.36 -2.38 -1.56
N ILE A 32 -6.90 -3.38 -0.80
CA ILE A 32 -7.00 -4.79 -1.13
C ILE A 32 -7.65 -5.57 0.02
N GLU A 33 -8.41 -6.60 -0.32
CA GLU A 33 -8.93 -7.57 0.64
C GLU A 33 -7.92 -8.72 0.76
N VAL A 34 -7.63 -9.13 1.99
CA VAL A 34 -6.61 -10.13 2.30
C VAL A 34 -7.25 -11.17 3.22
N LEU A 35 -7.05 -12.44 2.89
CA LEU A 35 -7.56 -13.58 3.64
C LEU A 35 -6.51 -14.09 4.64
N PRO A 36 -6.92 -14.89 5.64
CA PRO A 36 -5.96 -15.55 6.53
C PRO A 36 -4.95 -16.38 5.73
N GLU A 37 -3.69 -16.38 6.18
CA GLU A 37 -2.55 -17.07 5.55
C GLU A 37 -2.04 -16.48 4.23
N ASP A 38 -2.71 -15.47 3.68
CA ASP A 38 -2.19 -14.73 2.53
C ASP A 38 -0.89 -14.01 2.89
N LYS A 39 0.00 -13.93 1.89
CA LYS A 39 1.27 -13.22 1.99
C LYS A 39 1.24 -11.99 1.10
N ILE A 40 1.64 -10.87 1.66
CA ILE A 40 1.77 -9.59 0.97
C ILE A 40 3.26 -9.28 0.90
N GLU A 41 3.81 -9.22 -0.31
CA GLU A 41 5.13 -8.64 -0.55
C GLU A 41 4.92 -7.19 -1.01
N ILE A 42 5.63 -6.27 -0.37
CA ILE A 42 5.62 -4.85 -0.76
C ILE A 42 7.05 -4.50 -1.13
N VAL A 43 7.22 -3.94 -2.32
CA VAL A 43 8.51 -3.58 -2.92
C VAL A 43 8.55 -2.08 -3.14
N ASN A 44 9.61 -1.45 -2.63
CA ASN A 44 9.96 -0.08 -2.96
C ASN A 44 10.83 -0.08 -4.21
N ASP A 45 10.20 0.03 -5.38
CA ASP A 45 10.87 -0.15 -6.67
C ASP A 45 11.99 0.86 -6.89
N GLU A 46 11.79 2.13 -6.51
CA GLU A 46 12.74 3.22 -6.73
C GLU A 46 13.55 3.58 -5.48
N GLY A 47 13.14 3.13 -4.29
CA GLY A 47 13.71 3.53 -3.01
C GLY A 47 13.18 4.88 -2.53
N LYS A 48 13.52 5.27 -1.30
CA LYS A 48 13.15 6.54 -0.64
C LYS A 48 11.65 6.84 -0.52
N GLN A 49 10.78 6.00 -1.07
CA GLN A 49 9.34 6.12 -0.95
C GLN A 49 8.87 5.48 0.36
N THR A 50 8.32 6.29 1.24
CA THR A 50 7.67 5.76 2.45
C THR A 50 6.40 4.98 2.06
N CYS A 51 6.08 3.93 2.82
CA CYS A 51 4.82 3.19 2.67
C CYS A 51 3.99 3.36 3.94
N GLU A 52 2.81 3.97 3.82
CA GLU A 52 1.84 4.07 4.91
C GLU A 52 0.81 2.93 4.80
N ILE A 53 0.77 2.05 5.79
CA ILE A 53 -0.13 0.90 5.82
C ILE A 53 -1.20 1.11 6.89
N VAL A 54 -2.47 0.94 6.51
CA VAL A 54 -3.62 0.88 7.41
C VAL A 54 -4.33 -0.45 7.22
N VAL A 55 -4.67 -1.13 8.31
CA VAL A 55 -5.37 -2.41 8.27
C VAL A 55 -6.70 -2.27 8.99
N PHE A 56 -7.79 -2.71 8.36
CA PHE A 56 -9.11 -2.79 8.95
C PHE A 56 -9.52 -4.26 9.11
N ASN A 57 -9.96 -4.64 10.29
CA ASN A 57 -10.53 -5.96 10.54
C ASN A 57 -11.93 -6.09 9.91
N SER A 58 -12.51 -7.30 9.98
CA SER A 58 -13.85 -7.61 9.47
C SER A 58 -14.99 -6.75 10.03
N LYS A 59 -14.78 -6.08 11.17
CA LYS A 59 -15.74 -5.15 11.80
C LYS A 59 -15.50 -3.69 11.39
N GLY A 60 -14.54 -3.44 10.51
CA GLY A 60 -14.15 -2.14 10.02
C GLY A 60 -13.34 -1.29 11.02
N LYS A 61 -12.82 -1.90 12.09
CA LYS A 61 -11.93 -1.21 13.03
C LYS A 61 -10.48 -1.37 12.62
N SER A 62 -9.67 -0.34 12.87
CA SER A 62 -8.23 -0.39 12.61
C SER A 62 -7.55 -1.42 13.53
N ASP A 63 -6.76 -2.31 12.93
CA ASP A 63 -6.04 -3.38 13.64
C ASP A 63 -4.81 -3.84 12.84
N LEU A 64 -3.65 -3.23 13.10
CA LEU A 64 -2.38 -3.55 12.45
C LEU A 64 -1.77 -4.88 12.92
N SER A 65 -2.22 -5.40 14.06
CA SER A 65 -1.67 -6.62 14.67
C SER A 65 -1.96 -7.88 13.83
N ILE A 66 -2.98 -7.81 12.96
CA ILE A 66 -3.33 -8.84 11.98
C ILE A 66 -2.16 -9.13 11.03
N LEU A 67 -1.40 -8.09 10.66
CA LEU A 67 -0.21 -8.21 9.79
C LEU A 67 1.12 -8.19 10.59
N ASN A 68 1.09 -8.37 11.91
CA ASN A 68 2.26 -8.23 12.78
C ASN A 68 2.92 -6.84 12.75
N LEU A 69 2.18 -5.80 12.37
CA LEU A 69 2.69 -4.44 12.30
C LEU A 69 2.48 -3.70 13.62
N LYS A 70 3.37 -2.75 13.91
CA LYS A 70 3.25 -1.84 15.06
C LYS A 70 2.72 -0.48 14.61
N GLU A 71 1.83 0.08 15.41
CA GLU A 71 1.38 1.47 15.25
C GLU A 71 2.55 2.43 15.49
N ASN A 72 2.86 3.26 14.50
CA ASN A 72 3.85 4.33 14.62
C ASN A 72 3.40 5.66 14.01
N SER A 73 2.21 5.71 13.39
CA SER A 73 1.65 6.92 12.78
C SER A 73 0.12 6.94 12.83
N ASN A 74 -0.48 8.07 12.42
CA ASN A 74 -1.90 8.39 12.55
C ASN A 74 -2.69 8.26 11.24
N ALA A 75 -2.14 7.59 10.22
CA ALA A 75 -2.73 7.46 8.88
C ALA A 75 -3.06 8.81 8.23
N ASN A 76 -2.21 9.82 8.41
CA ASN A 76 -2.51 11.20 8.05
C ASN A 76 -2.74 11.36 6.55
N PHE A 77 -1.88 10.74 5.74
CA PHE A 77 -1.98 10.82 4.29
C PHE A 77 -3.26 10.13 3.81
N SER A 78 -3.47 8.89 4.21
CA SER A 78 -4.67 8.12 3.83
C SER A 78 -5.97 8.81 4.24
N LYS A 79 -6.03 9.37 5.45
CA LYS A 79 -7.20 10.14 5.93
C LYS A 79 -7.45 11.37 5.07
N LYS A 80 -6.41 12.18 4.80
CA LYS A 80 -6.48 13.37 3.95
C LYS A 80 -6.98 12.97 2.56
N THR A 81 -6.35 12.00 1.91
CA THR A 81 -6.69 11.57 0.54
C THR A 81 -8.13 11.08 0.41
N ILE A 82 -8.61 10.25 1.36
CA ILE A 82 -10.01 9.78 1.33
C ILE A 82 -10.99 10.93 1.61
N SER A 83 -10.65 11.85 2.52
CA SER A 83 -11.53 12.97 2.88
C SER A 83 -11.73 13.98 1.74
N GLN A 84 -10.75 14.10 0.84
CA GLN A 84 -10.79 15.00 -0.31
C GLN A 84 -11.69 14.50 -1.46
N ASP A 85 -12.01 13.21 -1.49
CA ASP A 85 -12.89 12.62 -2.50
C ASP A 85 -14.24 12.18 -1.88
N GLU A 86 -15.32 12.86 -2.26
CA GLU A 86 -16.66 12.59 -1.75
C GLU A 86 -17.18 11.18 -2.11
N LYS A 87 -16.78 10.62 -3.26
CA LYS A 87 -17.22 9.29 -3.70
C LYS A 87 -16.50 8.21 -2.89
N ILE A 88 -15.19 8.36 -2.69
CA ILE A 88 -14.38 7.42 -1.90
C ILE A 88 -14.81 7.48 -0.42
N SER A 89 -14.97 8.66 0.15
CA SER A 89 -15.44 8.79 1.54
C SER A 89 -16.82 8.16 1.77
N LYS A 90 -17.77 8.30 0.83
CA LYS A 90 -19.06 7.58 0.87
C LYS A 90 -18.88 6.06 0.80
N LEU A 91 -17.96 5.56 -0.01
CA LEU A 91 -17.65 4.13 -0.11
C LEU A 91 -17.12 3.58 1.23
N PHE A 92 -16.20 4.28 1.87
CA PHE A 92 -15.63 3.89 3.17
C PHE A 92 -16.69 3.89 4.28
N LYS A 93 -17.57 4.89 4.31
CA LYS A 93 -18.73 4.93 5.22
C LYS A 93 -19.66 3.73 5.01
N ARG A 94 -19.95 3.37 3.75
CA ARG A 94 -20.79 2.21 3.42
C ARG A 94 -20.16 0.88 3.85
N LYS A 95 -18.83 0.77 3.75
CA LYS A 95 -18.05 -0.37 4.23
C LYS A 95 -17.84 -0.39 5.76
N LYS A 96 -18.29 0.66 6.46
CA LYS A 96 -18.19 0.85 7.92
C LYS A 96 -16.75 0.87 8.44
N PHE A 97 -15.81 1.38 7.63
CA PHE A 97 -14.44 1.60 8.07
C PHE A 97 -14.37 2.82 9.00
N ASP A 98 -13.86 2.62 10.22
CA ASP A 98 -13.63 3.67 11.22
C ASP A 98 -12.33 4.41 10.87
N LEU A 99 -12.41 5.25 9.83
CA LEU A 99 -11.26 5.99 9.31
C LEU A 99 -10.76 7.04 10.30
N ASP A 100 -11.65 7.67 11.07
CA ASP A 100 -11.27 8.74 12.01
C ASP A 100 -10.30 8.22 13.08
N LYS A 101 -10.56 7.02 13.60
CA LYS A 101 -9.72 6.36 14.60
C LYS A 101 -8.61 5.49 14.02
N ALA A 102 -8.47 5.44 12.69
CA ALA A 102 -7.46 4.62 12.06
C ALA A 102 -6.04 5.04 12.45
N LYS A 103 -5.18 4.04 12.65
CA LYS A 103 -3.75 4.17 12.87
C LYS A 103 -3.00 3.51 11.72
N SER A 104 -1.76 3.93 11.50
CA SER A 104 -0.90 3.38 10.45
C SER A 104 0.44 2.90 10.99
N SER A 105 1.05 2.04 10.16
CA SER A 105 2.46 1.68 10.26
C SER A 105 3.18 2.23 9.03
N ILE A 106 4.23 3.00 9.25
CA ILE A 106 5.20 3.42 8.24
C ILE A 106 6.33 2.40 8.25
N ILE A 107 6.64 1.80 7.08
CA ILE A 107 7.64 0.72 7.01
C ILE A 107 8.96 1.15 6.37
N PHE A 108 8.92 1.72 5.18
CA PHE A 108 10.12 2.28 4.54
C PHE A 108 10.37 3.68 5.07
N ASP A 109 11.63 3.97 5.38
CA ASP A 109 12.09 5.32 5.70
C ASP A 109 12.51 6.10 4.43
N GLU A 110 12.88 7.36 4.59
CA GLU A 110 13.29 8.25 3.48
C GLU A 110 14.67 7.89 2.89
N ASP A 111 15.45 7.04 3.58
CA ASP A 111 16.78 6.58 3.18
C ASP A 111 16.76 5.14 2.61
N CYS A 112 15.57 4.54 2.53
CA CYS A 112 15.29 3.24 1.95
C CYS A 112 15.93 3.05 0.58
N VAL A 113 16.59 1.90 0.38
CA VAL A 113 17.28 1.60 -0.87
C VAL A 113 16.33 1.11 -1.95
N MET A 114 16.71 1.33 -3.20
CA MET A 114 16.00 0.81 -4.37
C MET A 114 15.83 -0.72 -4.28
N GLY A 115 14.62 -1.21 -4.50
CA GLY A 115 14.27 -2.63 -4.47
C GLY A 115 14.14 -3.22 -3.07
N GLU A 116 14.19 -2.40 -2.01
CA GLU A 116 13.90 -2.86 -0.66
C GLU A 116 12.49 -3.40 -0.58
N LYS A 117 12.31 -4.49 0.19
CA LYS A 117 11.02 -5.17 0.26
C LYS A 117 10.76 -5.75 1.64
N ILE A 118 9.48 -5.84 1.95
CA ILE A 118 8.99 -6.52 3.16
C ILE A 118 7.99 -7.59 2.78
N THR A 119 7.86 -8.60 3.65
CA THR A 119 6.82 -9.62 3.53
C THR A 119 5.99 -9.65 4.79
N LEU A 120 4.68 -9.53 4.62
CA LEU A 120 3.69 -9.61 5.69
C LEU A 120 2.84 -10.87 5.48
N GLN A 121 2.43 -11.50 6.56
CA GLN A 121 1.49 -12.61 6.54
C GLN A 121 0.26 -12.25 7.35
N SER A 122 -0.92 -12.46 6.78
CA SER A 122 -2.17 -12.15 7.45
C SER A 122 -2.60 -13.27 8.39
N LYS A 123 -2.91 -12.92 9.64
CA LYS A 123 -3.45 -13.86 10.63
C LYS A 123 -4.96 -14.06 10.52
N ASP A 124 -5.67 -13.09 9.95
CA ASP A 124 -7.13 -13.08 9.85
C ASP A 124 -7.55 -12.34 8.57
N LYS A 125 -8.83 -12.42 8.23
CA LYS A 125 -9.42 -11.66 7.14
C LYS A 125 -9.39 -10.17 7.47
N CYS A 126 -8.79 -9.37 6.58
CA CYS A 126 -8.72 -7.92 6.73
C CYS A 126 -8.79 -7.19 5.39
N THR A 127 -9.03 -5.89 5.45
CA THR A 127 -8.82 -4.97 4.34
C THR A 127 -7.56 -4.16 4.61
N VAL A 128 -6.61 -4.21 3.68
CA VAL A 128 -5.33 -3.51 3.76
C VAL A 128 -5.38 -2.33 2.81
N MET A 129 -5.08 -1.15 3.33
CA MET A 129 -4.89 0.06 2.56
C MET A 129 -3.43 0.43 2.61
N LEU A 130 -2.82 0.53 1.44
CA LEU A 130 -1.44 0.95 1.27
C LEU A 130 -1.45 2.31 0.58
N ALA A 131 -0.66 3.24 1.09
CA ALA A 131 -0.40 4.51 0.44
C ALA A 131 1.09 4.69 0.21
N ALA A 132 1.41 5.42 -0.86
CA ALA A 132 2.73 5.93 -1.16
C ALA A 132 2.68 7.46 -0.96
N PRO A 133 2.88 7.95 0.28
CA PRO A 133 2.70 9.36 0.58
C PRO A 133 3.68 10.22 -0.19
N GLY A 134 3.20 11.36 -0.67
CA GLY A 134 4.03 12.44 -1.19
C GLY A 134 3.17 13.51 -1.81
N GLU A 135 3.74 14.70 -1.92
CA GLU A 135 3.07 15.87 -2.49
C GLU A 135 3.57 16.09 -3.93
N ALA A 136 3.02 17.08 -4.62
CA ALA A 136 3.52 17.47 -5.93
C ALA A 136 5.02 17.81 -5.83
N MET A 137 5.81 17.32 -6.80
CA MET A 137 7.26 17.52 -6.83
C MET A 137 7.62 18.99 -6.64
N ASN A 138 8.47 19.27 -5.65
CA ASN A 138 9.11 20.58 -5.52
C ASN A 138 10.31 20.64 -6.48
N ILE A 139 10.35 21.65 -7.35
CA ILE A 139 11.39 21.82 -8.38
C ILE A 139 12.80 21.87 -7.77
N HIS A 140 12.93 22.41 -6.55
CA HIS A 140 14.22 22.53 -5.86
C HIS A 140 14.67 21.23 -5.19
N GLU A 141 13.72 20.42 -4.72
CA GLU A 141 14.01 19.19 -3.96
C GLU A 141 14.07 17.95 -4.86
N GLN A 142 13.46 17.99 -6.05
CA GLN A 142 13.45 16.90 -7.04
C GLN A 142 13.03 15.54 -6.44
N ASN A 143 12.03 15.58 -5.56
CA ASN A 143 11.54 14.45 -4.76
C ASN A 143 10.10 14.07 -5.13
N PRO A 144 9.80 13.70 -6.39
CA PRO A 144 8.46 13.22 -6.71
C PRO A 144 8.17 11.94 -5.91
N PRO A 145 6.92 11.71 -5.49
CA PRO A 145 6.53 10.40 -4.99
C PRO A 145 6.64 9.37 -6.09
N THR A 146 7.05 8.16 -5.73
CA THR A 146 7.23 7.03 -6.64
C THR A 146 6.25 5.91 -6.32
N ASP A 147 6.07 5.00 -7.28
CA ASP A 147 5.15 3.88 -7.12
C ASP A 147 5.75 2.81 -6.20
N LEU A 148 4.87 2.07 -5.51
CA LEU A 148 5.20 0.80 -4.84
C LEU A 148 4.50 -0.36 -5.55
N THR A 149 5.07 -1.56 -5.46
CA THR A 149 4.49 -2.79 -6.02
C THR A 149 4.24 -3.85 -4.94
#